data_AF-A0A9Y2IQ59-F1
#
_entry.id   AF-A0A9Y2IQ59-F1
#
_cell.length_a   1.000
_cell.length_b   1.000
_cell.length_c   1.000
_cell.angle_alpha   90.00
_cell.angle_beta   90.00
_cell.angle_gamma   90.00
#
_symmetry.space_group_name_H-M   'P 1'
#
loop_
_entity.id
_entity.type
_entity.pdbx_description
1 polymer ?
#
loop_
_entity_poly.entity_id
_entity_poly.type
_entity_poly.pdbx_seq_one_letter_code
_entity_poly.pdbx_strand_id
1 'polypeptide(L)'
;MVNRRRITAALVGLLVLVLAGWLVKENVGDSSSSAPATPSSSAPAGASGVAAKLPGGDSGLPVKPLSGLPSQARDTWKLIEAGGPYPYPRNDNVVFENREKVLPRKQSGYYHEFTVTTPKSPDRGPRRLVTGQAKELFYTDDHYASFVVVDPNR
;
A
#
# COMPACT_ATOMS: atom_id res chain seq x y z
N MET A 1 24.65 4.81 33.09
CA MET A 1 24.79 3.48 32.44
C MET A 1 23.99 2.47 33.23
N VAL A 2 22.77 2.19 32.77
CA VAL A 2 21.79 1.37 33.49
C VAL A 2 21.81 -0.05 32.91
N ASN A 3 21.83 -1.05 33.80
CA ASN A 3 22.27 -2.42 33.58
C ASN A 3 21.44 -3.22 32.57
N ARG A 4 22.09 -3.58 31.45
CA ARG A 4 21.63 -4.45 30.35
C ARG A 4 21.27 -5.90 30.74
N ARG A 5 21.43 -6.28 32.02
CA ARG A 5 21.16 -7.63 32.52
C ARG A 5 19.76 -7.84 33.09
N ARG A 6 18.99 -6.77 33.34
CA ARG A 6 17.62 -6.87 33.88
C ARG A 6 16.52 -6.86 32.82
N ILE A 7 16.84 -6.43 31.60
CA ILE A 7 15.88 -6.31 30.48
C ILE A 7 15.66 -7.66 29.79
N THR A 8 16.64 -8.57 29.83
CA THR A 8 16.57 -9.90 29.21
C THR A 8 15.62 -10.86 29.90
N ALA A 9 15.34 -10.67 31.19
CA ALA A 9 14.43 -11.54 31.95
C ALA A 9 12.95 -11.21 31.73
N ALA A 10 12.61 -9.98 31.33
CA ALA A 10 11.21 -9.57 31.13
C ALA A 10 10.65 -9.97 29.75
N LEU A 11 11.50 -10.17 28.74
CA LEU A 11 11.07 -10.54 27.37
C LEU A 11 10.84 -12.04 27.18
N VAL A 12 11.49 -12.91 27.97
CA VAL A 12 11.32 -14.37 27.88
C VAL A 12 10.02 -14.83 28.57
N GLY A 13 9.61 -14.17 29.66
CA GLY A 13 8.36 -14.51 30.37
C GLY A 13 7.07 -14.18 29.58
N LEU A 14 7.08 -13.11 28.79
CA LEU A 14 5.95 -12.72 27.93
C LEU A 14 5.78 -13.67 26.73
N LEU A 15 6.90 -14.22 26.22
CA LEU A 15 6.92 -15.11 25.05
C LEU A 15 6.38 -16.52 25.38
N VAL A 16 6.53 -16.98 26.63
CA VAL A 16 5.97 -18.26 27.11
C VAL A 16 4.46 -18.17 27.43
N LEU A 17 3.94 -17.00 27.80
CA LEU A 17 2.51 -16.81 28.06
C LEU A 17 1.66 -16.63 26.78
N VAL A 18 2.25 -16.17 25.67
CA VAL A 18 1.54 -16.04 24.37
C VAL A 18 1.50 -17.37 23.60
N LEU A 19 2.43 -18.29 23.85
CA LEU A 19 2.49 -19.62 23.21
C LEU A 19 1.59 -20.69 23.86
N ALA A 20 1.03 -20.46 25.05
CA ALA A 20 0.18 -21.42 25.76
C ALA A 20 -1.35 -21.20 25.58
N GLY A 21 -1.75 -20.19 24.79
CA GLY A 21 -3.15 -19.74 24.66
C GLY A 21 -3.91 -20.19 23.41
N TRP A 22 -3.35 -21.08 22.59
CA TRP A 22 -4.05 -21.65 21.43
C TRP A 22 -3.92 -23.18 21.45
N LEU A 23 -4.56 -23.81 22.43
CA LEU A 23 -4.78 -25.24 22.44
C LEU A 23 -6.17 -25.54 23.00
N VAL A 24 -6.93 -26.34 22.24
CA VAL A 24 -8.20 -27.00 22.57
C VAL A 24 -9.47 -26.15 22.45
N LYS A 25 -10.15 -26.30 21.30
CA LYS A 25 -11.59 -26.63 21.31
C LYS A 25 -11.94 -27.53 20.14
N GLU A 26 -12.03 -28.82 20.45
CA GLU A 26 -12.65 -29.83 19.60
C GLU A 26 -14.17 -29.71 19.71
N ASN A 27 -14.87 -29.78 18.57
CA ASN A 27 -16.30 -30.09 18.55
C ASN A 27 -16.57 -30.94 17.31
N VAL A 28 -16.79 -32.23 17.57
CA VAL A 28 -17.25 -33.26 16.63
C VAL A 28 -18.67 -32.90 16.15
N GLY A 29 -18.92 -33.10 14.86
CA GLY A 29 -20.23 -32.99 14.23
C GLY A 29 -20.22 -33.70 12.88
N ASP A 30 -21.08 -34.69 12.74
CA ASP A 30 -21.15 -35.75 11.73
C ASP A 30 -21.11 -35.37 10.25
N SER A 31 -20.67 -36.37 9.47
CA SER A 31 -20.73 -36.42 8.01
C SER A 31 -22.16 -36.36 7.47
N SER A 32 -22.36 -35.59 6.39
CA SER A 32 -23.38 -35.87 5.36
C SER A 32 -22.99 -35.20 4.04
N SER A 33 -22.80 -36.05 3.03
CA SER A 33 -22.57 -35.70 1.62
C SER A 33 -23.69 -34.85 1.03
N SER A 34 -23.35 -33.88 0.17
CA SER A 34 -24.11 -33.47 -1.03
C SER A 34 -23.30 -32.48 -1.89
N ALA A 35 -22.95 -32.92 -3.11
CA ALA A 35 -22.66 -32.23 -4.39
C ALA A 35 -21.92 -30.86 -4.45
N PRO A 36 -20.99 -30.65 -5.41
CA PRO A 36 -20.36 -29.36 -5.63
C PRO A 36 -21.23 -28.49 -6.55
N ALA A 37 -21.62 -27.30 -6.07
CA ALA A 37 -22.04 -26.21 -6.94
C ALA A 37 -20.86 -25.23 -7.07
N THR A 38 -20.24 -25.20 -8.24
CA THR A 38 -19.24 -24.20 -8.63
C THR A 38 -19.89 -22.82 -8.74
N PRO A 39 -19.46 -21.78 -8.01
CA PRO A 39 -19.65 -20.43 -8.49
C PRO A 39 -18.59 -20.15 -9.55
N SER A 40 -19.00 -20.13 -10.81
CA SER A 40 -18.24 -19.52 -11.90
C SER A 40 -18.12 -18.02 -11.63
N SER A 41 -17.09 -17.60 -10.89
CA SER A 41 -16.63 -16.22 -10.93
C SER A 41 -15.84 -16.03 -12.22
N SER A 42 -16.53 -15.70 -13.30
CA SER A 42 -15.91 -15.13 -14.50
C SER A 42 -15.33 -13.76 -14.16
N ALA A 43 -14.09 -13.74 -13.69
CA ALA A 43 -13.28 -12.54 -13.67
C ALA A 43 -13.00 -12.13 -15.14
N PRO A 44 -13.17 -10.86 -15.52
CA PRO A 44 -12.92 -10.44 -16.89
C PRO A 44 -11.41 -10.48 -17.16
N ALA A 45 -10.96 -11.46 -17.95
CA ALA A 45 -9.59 -11.61 -18.42
C ALA A 45 -9.16 -10.53 -19.45
N GLY A 46 -9.88 -9.39 -19.52
CA GLY A 46 -9.65 -8.33 -20.51
C GLY A 46 -8.80 -7.16 -20.01
N ALA A 47 -8.51 -7.03 -18.71
CA ALA A 47 -7.80 -5.88 -18.17
C ALA A 47 -6.26 -5.97 -18.30
N SER A 48 -5.71 -7.16 -18.58
CA SER A 48 -4.26 -7.40 -18.48
C SER A 48 -3.45 -6.71 -19.57
N GLY A 49 -4.02 -6.48 -20.76
CA GLY A 49 -3.29 -5.86 -21.88
C GLY A 49 -3.13 -4.33 -21.75
N VAL A 50 -4.07 -3.65 -21.09
CA VAL A 50 -4.02 -2.20 -20.88
C VAL A 50 -3.12 -1.85 -19.70
N ALA A 51 -3.20 -2.65 -18.63
CA ALA A 51 -2.32 -2.53 -17.47
C ALA A 51 -0.84 -2.66 -17.88
N ALA A 52 -0.48 -3.66 -18.70
CA ALA A 52 0.90 -3.89 -19.12
C ALA A 52 1.54 -2.74 -19.92
N LYS A 53 0.74 -1.84 -20.51
CA LYS A 53 1.26 -0.70 -21.29
C LYS A 53 1.48 0.56 -20.43
N LEU A 54 0.86 0.63 -19.25
CA LEU A 54 0.99 1.76 -18.34
C LEU A 54 2.31 1.64 -17.56
N PRO A 55 3.08 2.73 -17.36
CA PRO A 55 4.25 2.71 -16.49
C PRO A 55 3.90 2.20 -15.08
N GLY A 56 4.61 1.16 -14.64
CA GLY A 56 4.36 0.49 -13.37
C GLY A 56 3.25 -0.56 -13.40
N GLY A 57 2.54 -0.73 -14.51
CA GLY A 57 1.48 -1.74 -14.64
C GLY A 57 1.98 -3.19 -14.76
N ASP A 58 3.29 -3.38 -14.97
CA ASP A 58 3.99 -4.67 -14.87
C ASP A 58 4.30 -5.09 -13.43
N SER A 59 4.06 -4.21 -12.44
CA SER A 59 4.32 -4.48 -11.02
C SER A 59 3.43 -5.56 -10.39
N GLY A 60 2.35 -5.96 -11.06
CA GLY A 60 1.32 -6.83 -10.48
C GLY A 60 0.37 -6.15 -9.50
N LEU A 61 0.52 -4.83 -9.28
CA LEU A 61 -0.40 -4.03 -8.49
C LEU A 61 -1.70 -3.74 -9.27
N PRO A 62 -2.85 -3.58 -8.58
CA PRO A 62 -4.09 -3.18 -9.24
C PRO A 62 -3.96 -1.81 -9.89
N VAL A 63 -4.59 -1.62 -11.04
CA VAL A 63 -4.60 -0.35 -11.78
C VAL A 63 -5.90 0.39 -11.51
N LYS A 64 -5.82 1.70 -11.23
CA LYS A 64 -6.98 2.60 -11.13
C LYS A 64 -6.78 3.84 -12.01
N PRO A 65 -7.84 4.35 -12.67
CA PRO A 65 -7.77 5.66 -13.30
C PRO A 65 -7.63 6.75 -12.24
N LEU A 66 -6.90 7.81 -12.55
CA LEU A 66 -6.78 8.99 -11.68
C LEU A 66 -8.15 9.63 -11.40
N SER A 67 -9.08 9.58 -12.35
CA SER A 67 -10.47 10.02 -12.17
C SER A 67 -11.24 9.20 -11.13
N GLY A 68 -10.82 7.97 -10.86
CA GLY A 68 -11.40 7.07 -9.86
C GLY A 68 -10.83 7.23 -8.45
N LEU A 69 -9.85 8.13 -8.27
CA LEU A 69 -9.27 8.46 -6.96
C LEU A 69 -10.00 9.66 -6.33
N PRO A 70 -9.81 9.92 -5.01
CA PRO A 70 -10.30 11.15 -4.38
C PRO A 70 -9.84 12.39 -5.15
N SER A 71 -10.67 13.43 -5.20
CA SER A 71 -10.38 14.63 -6.00
C SER A 71 -9.05 15.29 -5.65
N GLN A 72 -8.64 15.21 -4.38
CA GLN A 72 -7.36 15.74 -3.90
C GLN A 72 -6.15 15.07 -4.55
N ALA A 73 -6.26 13.81 -5.00
CA ALA A 73 -5.19 13.15 -5.75
C ALA A 73 -4.95 13.84 -7.10
N ARG A 74 -6.02 14.30 -7.77
CA ARG A 74 -5.92 15.09 -9.01
C ARG A 74 -5.28 16.45 -8.76
N ASP A 75 -5.62 17.08 -7.63
CA ASP A 75 -5.03 18.36 -7.25
C ASP A 75 -3.52 18.21 -6.98
N THR A 76 -3.13 17.17 -6.24
CA THR A 76 -1.71 16.83 -6.04
C THR A 76 -1.01 16.50 -7.37
N TRP A 77 -1.66 15.74 -8.26
CA TRP A 77 -1.09 15.43 -9.59
C TRP A 77 -0.78 16.69 -10.40
N LYS A 78 -1.69 17.67 -10.45
CA LYS A 78 -1.45 18.96 -11.12
C LYS A 78 -0.24 19.70 -10.55
N LEU A 79 -0.05 19.64 -9.23
CA LEU A 79 1.13 20.25 -8.58
C LEU A 79 2.41 19.52 -8.96
N ILE A 80 2.38 18.19 -9.06
CA ILE A 80 3.52 17.39 -9.53
C ILE A 80 3.87 17.78 -10.98
N GLU A 81 2.87 17.90 -11.86
CA GLU A 81 3.08 18.32 -13.26
C GLU A 81 3.64 19.74 -13.36
N ALA A 82 3.22 20.64 -12.48
CA ALA A 82 3.71 22.02 -12.41
C ALA A 82 5.08 22.16 -11.73
N GLY A 83 5.58 21.12 -11.05
CA GLY A 83 6.80 21.19 -10.25
C GLY A 83 6.64 21.94 -8.91
N GLY A 84 5.42 22.02 -8.40
CA GLY A 84 5.06 22.76 -7.19
C GLY A 84 4.43 24.14 -7.45
N PRO A 85 4.35 25.02 -6.42
CA PRO A 85 4.80 24.81 -5.05
C PRO A 85 3.99 23.74 -4.32
N TYR A 86 4.66 22.96 -3.46
CA TYR A 86 4.02 21.88 -2.72
C TYR A 86 3.48 22.34 -1.35
N PRO A 87 2.31 21.85 -0.89
CA PRO A 87 1.72 22.26 0.39
C PRO A 87 2.55 21.84 1.60
N TYR A 88 3.30 20.73 1.49
CA TYR A 88 4.16 20.22 2.55
C TYR A 88 5.62 20.20 2.09
N PRO A 89 6.30 21.37 1.96
CA PRO A 89 7.61 21.46 1.31
C PRO A 89 8.75 20.71 2.02
N ARG A 90 8.54 20.27 3.27
CA ARG A 90 9.49 19.42 4.01
C ARG A 90 9.31 17.92 3.76
N ASN A 91 8.21 17.53 3.11
CA ASN A 91 7.79 16.13 2.97
C ASN A 91 7.36 15.77 1.55
N ASP A 92 6.91 16.72 0.75
CA ASP A 92 6.57 16.52 -0.64
C ASP A 92 7.83 16.60 -1.50
N ASN A 93 7.87 15.80 -2.55
CA ASN A 93 9.01 15.65 -3.46
C ASN A 93 10.28 15.12 -2.78
N VAL A 94 10.18 14.55 -1.58
CA VAL A 94 11.31 13.87 -0.93
C VAL A 94 11.40 12.42 -1.41
N VAL A 95 12.58 11.82 -1.24
CA VAL A 95 12.82 10.43 -1.67
C VAL A 95 11.96 9.47 -0.85
N PHE A 96 11.22 8.61 -1.54
CA PHE A 96 10.56 7.45 -0.98
C PHE A 96 11.47 6.22 -1.10
N GLU A 97 11.93 5.68 0.02
CA GLU A 97 12.95 4.61 0.01
C GLU A 97 12.40 3.22 -0.32
N ASN A 98 11.07 3.01 -0.30
CA ASN A 98 10.45 1.70 -0.57
C ASN A 98 11.06 0.56 0.28
N ARG A 99 11.22 0.78 1.60
CA ARG A 99 11.92 -0.15 2.52
C ARG A 99 11.20 -1.48 2.67
N GLU A 100 9.87 -1.41 2.68
CA GLU A 100 8.92 -2.52 2.78
C GLU A 100 8.82 -3.28 1.45
N LYS A 101 9.35 -2.72 0.36
CA LYS A 101 9.46 -3.33 -0.98
C LYS A 101 8.10 -3.71 -1.56
N VAL A 102 7.08 -2.89 -1.28
CA VAL A 102 5.73 -3.05 -1.84
C VAL A 102 5.72 -2.62 -3.31
N LEU A 103 6.46 -1.56 -3.65
CA LEU A 103 6.72 -1.19 -5.05
C LEU A 103 7.89 -2.01 -5.61
N PRO A 104 8.04 -2.10 -6.95
CA PRO A 104 9.19 -2.73 -7.58
C PRO A 104 10.52 -2.20 -7.03
N ARG A 105 11.52 -3.09 -6.89
CA ARG A 105 12.83 -2.71 -6.37
C ARG A 105 13.59 -1.87 -7.39
N LYS A 106 13.99 -0.66 -6.99
CA LYS A 106 14.78 0.29 -7.78
C LYS A 106 15.89 0.89 -6.92
N GLN A 107 16.79 1.62 -7.55
CA GLN A 107 17.87 2.33 -6.85
C GLN A 107 17.33 3.42 -5.90
N SER A 108 18.13 3.82 -4.91
CA SER A 108 17.77 4.94 -4.04
C SER A 108 17.56 6.22 -4.86
N GLY A 109 16.59 7.06 -4.45
CA GLY A 109 16.22 8.27 -5.19
C GLY A 109 15.38 8.01 -6.45
N TYR A 110 14.96 6.77 -6.71
CA TYR A 110 14.08 6.47 -7.84
C TYR A 110 12.64 6.94 -7.61
N TYR A 111 12.13 6.78 -6.39
CA TYR A 111 10.77 7.14 -6.04
C TYR A 111 10.73 8.42 -5.22
N HIS A 112 9.72 9.26 -5.46
CA HIS A 112 9.43 10.46 -4.69
C HIS A 112 7.99 10.47 -4.22
N GLU A 113 7.75 10.93 -2.99
CA GLU A 113 6.42 10.97 -2.39
C GLU A 113 5.79 12.37 -2.37
N PHE A 114 4.47 12.39 -2.44
CA PHE A 114 3.66 13.61 -2.42
C PHE A 114 2.41 13.39 -1.58
N THR A 115 2.09 14.38 -0.75
CA THR A 115 0.91 14.33 0.09
C THR A 115 -0.36 14.51 -0.72
N VAL A 116 -1.33 13.63 -0.50
CA VAL A 116 -2.70 13.83 -0.95
C VAL A 116 -3.52 14.29 0.25
N THR A 117 -4.02 15.51 0.20
CA THR A 117 -4.75 16.11 1.34
C THR A 117 -5.95 15.25 1.72
N THR A 118 -6.09 14.97 3.01
CA THR A 118 -7.29 14.33 3.56
C THR A 118 -8.23 15.43 4.06
N PRO A 119 -9.42 15.60 3.47
CA PRO A 119 -10.34 16.66 3.87
C PRO A 119 -10.64 16.61 5.38
N LYS A 120 -10.63 17.78 6.02
CA LYS A 120 -10.87 17.96 7.46
C LYS A 120 -9.83 17.32 8.39
N SER A 121 -8.76 16.73 7.86
CA SER A 121 -7.66 16.25 8.70
C SER A 121 -6.86 17.45 9.23
N PRO A 122 -6.48 17.47 10.52
CA PRO A 122 -5.56 18.47 11.06
C PRO A 122 -4.10 18.22 10.68
N ASP A 123 -3.81 17.06 10.08
CA ASP A 123 -2.49 16.62 9.66
C ASP A 123 -2.46 16.23 8.17
N ARG A 124 -1.31 15.72 7.70
CA ARG A 124 -1.12 15.26 6.32
C ARG A 124 -2.03 14.08 5.94
N GLY A 125 -2.60 13.37 6.91
CA GLY A 125 -3.33 12.12 6.71
C GLY A 125 -2.46 10.99 6.13
N PRO A 126 -3.07 9.85 5.80
CA PRO A 126 -2.35 8.65 5.32
C PRO A 126 -2.12 8.63 3.80
N ARG A 127 -2.79 9.49 3.02
CA ARG A 127 -2.89 9.37 1.56
C ARG A 127 -1.67 9.97 0.85
N ARG A 128 -1.12 9.27 -0.13
CA ARG A 128 0.05 9.73 -0.90
C ARG A 128 -0.06 9.36 -2.36
N LEU A 129 0.54 10.19 -3.21
CA LEU A 129 1.02 9.78 -4.52
C LEU A 129 2.51 9.51 -4.43
N VAL A 130 2.99 8.51 -5.17
CA VAL A 130 4.42 8.21 -5.33
C VAL A 130 4.72 8.17 -6.82
N THR A 131 5.70 8.95 -7.26
CA THR A 131 6.17 8.93 -8.65
C THR A 131 7.46 8.14 -8.78
N GLY A 132 7.65 7.48 -9.91
CA GLY A 132 8.91 6.88 -10.33
C GLY A 132 9.57 7.64 -11.49
N GLN A 133 10.87 7.46 -11.67
CA GLN A 133 11.62 8.12 -12.76
C GLN A 133 11.14 7.72 -14.17
N ALA A 134 10.52 6.54 -14.34
CA ALA A 134 9.96 6.11 -15.62
C ALA A 134 8.51 6.58 -15.81
N LYS A 135 8.11 7.66 -15.11
CA LYS A 135 6.76 8.24 -15.13
C LYS A 135 5.70 7.30 -14.56
N GLU A 136 6.09 6.35 -13.72
CA GLU A 136 5.12 5.59 -12.93
C GLU A 136 4.44 6.52 -11.94
N LEU A 137 3.15 6.27 -11.70
CA LEU A 137 2.38 6.95 -10.67
C LEU A 137 1.67 5.89 -9.83
N PHE A 138 1.88 5.95 -8.53
CA PHE A 138 1.26 5.05 -7.57
C PHE A 138 0.46 5.85 -6.55
N TYR A 139 -0.59 5.24 -6.02
CA TYR A 139 -1.41 5.82 -4.96
C TYR A 139 -1.54 4.85 -3.79
N THR A 140 -1.44 5.39 -2.58
CA THR A 140 -1.74 4.71 -1.31
C THR A 140 -2.73 5.58 -0.54
N ASP A 141 -3.72 4.96 0.09
CA ASP A 141 -4.64 5.59 1.04
C ASP A 141 -4.41 5.16 2.50
N ASP A 142 -3.42 4.30 2.73
CA ASP A 142 -3.16 3.59 3.98
C ASP A 142 -1.71 3.75 4.47
N HIS A 143 -1.07 4.87 4.10
CA HIS A 143 0.28 5.22 4.54
C HIS A 143 1.32 4.15 4.16
N TYR A 144 1.34 3.82 2.86
CA TYR A 144 2.30 2.92 2.19
C TYR A 144 2.12 1.42 2.48
N ALA A 145 1.05 1.01 3.18
CA ALA A 145 0.80 -0.41 3.44
C ALA A 145 0.35 -1.15 2.16
N SER A 146 -0.37 -0.47 1.26
CA SER A 146 -0.74 -0.99 -0.05
C SER A 146 -0.70 0.10 -1.12
N PHE A 147 -0.62 -0.33 -2.39
CA PHE A 147 -0.57 0.58 -3.53
C PHE A 147 -1.45 0.11 -4.69
N VAL A 148 -1.90 1.09 -5.46
CA VAL A 148 -2.43 0.90 -6.82
C VAL A 148 -1.53 1.64 -7.81
N VAL A 149 -1.42 1.14 -9.03
CA VAL A 149 -0.90 1.91 -10.17
C VAL A 149 -1.99 2.88 -10.61
N VAL A 150 -1.62 4.10 -10.93
CA VAL A 150 -2.54 5.14 -11.37
C VAL A 150 -2.31 5.41 -12.85
N ASP A 151 -3.39 5.37 -13.64
CA ASP A 151 -3.38 5.91 -14.99
C ASP A 151 -3.73 7.41 -14.95
N PRO A 152 -2.76 8.32 -15.12
CA PRO A 152 -3.01 9.76 -15.01
C PRO A 152 -3.86 10.30 -16.16
N ASN A 153 -4.01 9.57 -17.27
CA ASN A 153 -4.74 10.01 -18.44
C ASN A 153 -6.23 9.61 -18.43
N ARG A 154 -6.69 8.91 -17.38
CA ARG A 154 -8.03 8.34 -17.31
C ARG A 154 -8.74 8.63 -16.00
#